data_AF-A0A925CE42-F1
#
_entry.id   AF-A0A925CE42-F1
#
_cell.length_a   1.000
_cell.length_b   1.000
_cell.length_c   1.000
_cell.angle_alpha   90.00
_cell.angle_beta   90.00
_cell.angle_gamma   90.00
#
_symmetry.space_group_name_H-M   'P 1'
#
loop_
_entity.id
_entity.type
_entity.pdbx_description
1 polymer ?
#
loop_
_entity_poly.entity_id
_entity_poly.type
_entity_poly.pdbx_seq_one_letter_code
_entity_poly.pdbx_strand_id
1 'polypeptide(L)'
;MKSLWACAAQLVWGAAAVGGPIAIGGSAYKDHFVVTETPKYSSQRPWYFTAANVVATSSEPFAGAPSGVMHSTVYLLPGSDWLAFEYRVQADAGNTQAIEHIMLGGAWEGVIVGDAGADASGLSGSGDGLSEWFDGDPYFMSRLLEGTPIAQWELSGLGSQLGAGDMSALIWLETDATQWALSTGTLRGGGTNEVNAPMLGPTSAPAPGVMGALLIGVGLWGARRRR
;
A
#
# COMPACT_ATOMS: atom_id res chain seq x y z
N MET A 1 33.94 47.60 5.60
CA MET A 1 32.66 47.12 6.15
C MET A 1 31.89 46.44 5.03
N LYS A 2 31.82 45.10 5.02
CA LYS A 2 31.01 44.33 4.06
C LYS A 2 30.16 43.36 4.88
N SER A 3 28.86 43.65 4.98
CA SER A 3 27.88 42.83 5.67
C SER A 3 27.51 41.62 4.81
N LEU A 4 27.88 40.42 5.25
CA LEU A 4 27.43 39.16 4.70
C LEU A 4 26.01 38.88 5.19
N TRP A 5 25.04 38.91 4.28
CA TRP A 5 23.68 38.44 4.52
C TRP A 5 23.67 36.92 4.37
N ALA A 6 23.48 36.21 5.48
CA ALA A 6 23.21 34.78 5.48
C ALA A 6 21.70 34.57 5.32
N CYS A 7 21.27 34.12 4.14
CA CYS A 7 19.94 33.55 3.95
C CYS A 7 19.87 32.24 4.73
N ALA A 8 19.19 32.25 5.87
CA ALA A 8 18.79 31.03 6.56
C ALA A 8 17.64 30.39 5.77
N ALA A 9 17.95 29.39 4.94
CA ALA A 9 16.94 28.51 4.39
C ALA A 9 16.40 27.64 5.54
N GLN A 10 15.23 28.00 6.07
CA GLN A 10 14.51 27.15 7.00
C GLN A 10 13.94 25.98 6.20
N LEU A 11 14.56 24.82 6.35
CA LEU A 11 14.05 23.55 5.88
C LEU A 11 12.86 23.18 6.79
N VAL A 12 11.65 23.55 6.38
CA VAL A 12 10.41 23.14 7.06
C VAL A 12 10.19 21.68 6.74
N TRP A 13 10.51 20.80 7.68
CA TRP A 13 10.02 19.42 7.66
C TRP A 13 8.58 19.47 8.11
N GLY A 14 7.65 19.46 7.15
CA GLY A 14 6.26 19.12 7.47
C GLY A 14 6.26 17.75 8.13
N ALA A 15 5.59 17.62 9.27
CA ALA A 15 5.31 16.32 9.86
C ALA A 15 4.38 15.57 8.91
N ALA A 16 4.94 14.91 7.90
CA ALA A 16 4.21 13.93 7.12
C ALA A 16 3.72 12.87 8.10
N ALA A 17 2.43 12.53 8.01
CA ALA A 17 1.90 11.37 8.73
C ALA A 17 2.75 10.17 8.30
N VAL A 18 3.65 9.73 9.18
CA VAL A 18 4.40 8.50 8.97
C VAL A 18 3.38 7.40 9.15
N GLY A 19 3.09 6.64 8.10
CA GLY A 19 2.23 5.47 8.19
C GLY A 19 2.70 4.56 9.31
N GLY A 20 1.74 3.99 10.02
CA GLY A 20 1.98 3.05 11.10
C GLY A 20 1.63 1.63 10.66
N PRO A 21 2.09 0.61 11.41
CA PRO A 21 1.73 -0.77 11.13
C PRO A 21 0.22 -0.96 11.15
N ILE A 22 -0.31 -1.71 10.18
CA ILE A 22 -1.72 -2.11 10.19
C ILE A 22 -1.83 -3.38 11.05
N ALA A 23 -2.41 -3.24 12.24
CA ALA A 23 -2.69 -4.37 13.11
C ALA A 23 -3.71 -5.33 12.48
N ILE A 24 -3.68 -6.61 12.87
CA ILE A 24 -4.72 -7.58 12.50
C ILE A 24 -6.08 -7.07 13.01
N GLY A 25 -7.10 -7.07 12.14
CA GLY A 25 -8.42 -6.47 12.41
C GLY A 25 -8.43 -4.94 12.37
N GLY A 26 -7.29 -4.30 12.10
CA GLY A 26 -7.13 -2.85 12.03
C GLY A 26 -7.27 -2.31 10.60
N SER A 27 -7.46 -0.99 10.51
CA SER A 27 -7.50 -0.24 9.26
C SER A 27 -6.62 1.01 9.37
N ALA A 28 -6.03 1.41 8.24
CA ALA A 28 -5.35 2.68 8.06
C ALA A 28 -6.00 3.41 6.88
N TYR A 29 -6.26 4.70 7.03
CA TYR A 29 -7.11 5.48 6.14
C TYR A 29 -6.30 6.47 5.30
N LYS A 30 -6.87 6.90 4.17
CA LYS A 30 -6.31 7.97 3.35
C LYS A 30 -6.17 9.26 4.16
N ASP A 31 -5.06 9.97 3.96
CA ASP A 31 -4.92 11.33 4.45
C ASP A 31 -5.66 12.30 3.53
N HIS A 32 -6.90 12.62 3.90
CA HIS A 32 -7.79 13.49 3.14
C HIS A 32 -8.72 14.24 4.09
N PHE A 33 -9.10 15.48 3.75
CA PHE A 33 -9.81 16.37 4.68
C PHE A 33 -11.21 15.88 5.05
N VAL A 34 -11.87 15.09 4.19
CA VAL A 34 -13.17 14.46 4.51
C VAL A 34 -13.05 13.16 5.30
N VAL A 35 -11.83 12.61 5.43
CA VAL A 35 -11.57 11.34 6.11
C VAL A 35 -10.99 11.64 7.48
N THR A 36 -11.81 11.50 8.51
CA THR A 36 -11.43 11.87 9.89
C THR A 36 -10.84 10.70 10.68
N GLU A 37 -10.94 9.50 10.14
CA GLU A 37 -10.53 8.24 10.74
C GLU A 37 -8.99 8.11 10.82
N THR A 38 -8.53 7.41 11.85
CA THR A 38 -7.11 7.16 12.14
C THR A 38 -6.88 5.69 12.50
N PRO A 39 -5.67 5.13 12.31
CA PRO A 39 -4.45 5.76 11.78
C PRO A 39 -4.53 6.09 10.28
N LYS A 40 -3.58 6.90 9.79
CA LYS A 40 -3.40 7.15 8.35
C LYS A 40 -2.34 6.22 7.77
N TYR A 41 -2.48 5.82 6.50
CA TYR A 41 -1.43 5.11 5.77
C TYR A 41 -0.40 6.08 5.17
N SER A 42 0.78 5.59 4.83
CA SER A 42 1.86 6.40 4.22
C SER A 42 1.47 6.87 2.81
N SER A 43 1.65 8.15 2.51
CA SER A 43 1.50 8.69 1.14
C SER A 43 2.83 8.76 0.37
N GLN A 44 3.95 8.57 1.07
CA GLN A 44 5.28 8.63 0.48
C GLN A 44 5.82 7.22 0.26
N ARG A 45 6.08 6.89 -1.00
CA ARG A 45 6.71 5.62 -1.38
C ARG A 45 8.09 5.45 -0.71
N PRO A 46 8.43 4.26 -0.21
CA PRO A 46 9.71 4.06 0.46
C PRO A 46 10.89 4.23 -0.51
N TRP A 47 11.97 4.85 -0.04
CA TRP A 47 13.11 5.27 -0.87
C TRP A 47 13.81 4.12 -1.60
N TYR A 48 13.68 2.88 -1.09
CA TYR A 48 14.34 1.71 -1.62
C TYR A 48 13.55 1.01 -2.73
N PHE A 49 12.35 1.48 -3.07
CA PHE A 49 11.54 0.96 -4.18
C PHE A 49 12.16 1.40 -5.52
N THR A 50 13.27 0.74 -5.85
CA THR A 50 14.10 1.02 -7.02
C THR A 50 14.36 -0.27 -7.77
N ALA A 51 14.71 -0.17 -9.05
CA ALA A 51 15.02 -1.34 -9.89
C ALA A 51 16.13 -2.23 -9.31
N ALA A 52 17.06 -1.66 -8.52
CA ALA A 52 18.15 -2.41 -7.91
C ALA A 52 17.69 -3.38 -6.80
N ASN A 53 16.53 -3.12 -6.19
CA ASN A 53 15.98 -3.93 -5.10
C ASN A 53 14.82 -4.83 -5.55
N VAL A 54 14.44 -4.81 -6.83
CA VAL A 54 13.40 -5.69 -7.36
C VAL A 54 13.90 -7.13 -7.35
N VAL A 55 13.15 -8.03 -6.69
CA VAL A 55 13.41 -9.48 -6.73
C VAL A 55 12.46 -10.23 -7.65
N ALA A 56 11.26 -9.68 -7.88
CA ALA A 56 10.28 -10.26 -8.80
C ALA A 56 9.28 -9.22 -9.30
N THR A 57 8.77 -9.44 -10.51
CA THR A 57 7.67 -8.66 -11.11
C THR A 57 6.71 -9.62 -11.80
N SER A 58 5.42 -9.30 -11.77
CA SER A 58 4.37 -10.05 -12.47
C SER A 58 3.33 -9.05 -12.98
N SER A 59 2.79 -9.32 -14.17
CA SER A 59 1.77 -8.50 -14.84
C SER A 59 0.79 -9.46 -15.48
N GLU A 60 -0.22 -9.88 -14.72
CA GLU A 60 -1.10 -10.97 -15.11
C GLU A 60 -2.51 -10.45 -15.40
N PRO A 61 -3.15 -10.91 -16.49
CA PRO A 61 -4.53 -10.56 -16.76
C PRO A 61 -5.47 -11.25 -15.77
N PHE A 62 -6.56 -10.58 -15.44
CA PHE A 62 -7.74 -11.17 -14.81
C PHE A 62 -8.97 -10.90 -15.67
N ALA A 63 -9.87 -11.88 -15.73
CA ALA A 63 -11.03 -11.84 -16.60
C ALA A 63 -12.32 -12.08 -15.82
N GLY A 64 -13.39 -11.42 -16.26
CA GLY A 64 -14.70 -11.47 -15.64
C GLY A 64 -15.34 -10.08 -15.63
N ALA A 65 -16.16 -9.84 -14.61
CA ALA A 65 -16.65 -8.51 -14.28
C ALA A 65 -16.28 -8.29 -12.81
N PRO A 66 -15.20 -7.54 -12.50
CA PRO A 66 -14.38 -6.71 -13.39
C PRO A 66 -13.33 -7.48 -14.23
N SER A 67 -12.72 -6.83 -15.23
CA SER A 67 -11.56 -7.34 -15.99
C SER A 67 -10.42 -6.33 -16.10
N GLY A 68 -9.19 -6.81 -16.29
CA GLY A 68 -8.01 -5.97 -16.33
C GLY A 68 -6.69 -6.72 -16.18
N VAL A 69 -5.68 -5.99 -15.72
CA VAL A 69 -4.32 -6.48 -15.43
C VAL A 69 -3.94 -6.16 -14.00
N MET A 70 -3.43 -7.15 -13.30
CA MET A 70 -2.82 -6.99 -11.99
C MET A 70 -1.30 -6.95 -12.11
N HIS A 71 -0.72 -5.83 -11.73
CA HIS A 71 0.72 -5.66 -11.62
C HIS A 71 1.13 -5.90 -10.17
N SER A 72 2.18 -6.70 -9.98
CA SER A 72 2.77 -6.89 -8.66
C SER A 72 4.29 -6.92 -8.74
N THR A 73 4.95 -6.27 -7.78
CA THR A 73 6.40 -6.21 -7.67
C THR A 73 6.80 -6.57 -6.26
N VAL A 74 7.85 -7.37 -6.12
CA VAL A 74 8.44 -7.72 -4.83
C VAL A 74 9.80 -7.05 -4.75
N TYR A 75 10.05 -6.37 -3.64
CA TYR A 75 11.30 -5.67 -3.34
C TYR A 75 12.00 -6.32 -2.14
N LEU A 76 13.33 -6.38 -2.19
CA LEU A 76 14.17 -6.69 -1.05
C LEU A 76 14.42 -5.42 -0.23
N LEU A 77 14.18 -5.47 1.08
CA LEU A 77 14.42 -4.37 1.99
C LEU A 77 15.93 -4.29 2.33
N PRO A 78 16.63 -3.18 2.03
CA PRO A 78 18.08 -3.09 2.20
C PRO A 78 18.55 -3.36 3.64
N GLY A 79 19.54 -4.24 3.78
CA GLY A 79 20.10 -4.60 5.09
C GLY A 79 19.33 -5.66 5.87
N SER A 80 18.35 -6.31 5.22
CA SER A 80 17.59 -7.43 5.78
C SER A 80 17.27 -8.45 4.67
N ASP A 81 16.69 -9.59 5.06
CA ASP A 81 16.12 -10.57 4.12
C ASP A 81 14.60 -10.37 3.95
N TRP A 82 14.06 -9.25 4.42
CA TRP A 82 12.63 -8.95 4.39
C TRP A 82 12.19 -8.41 3.03
N LEU A 83 10.93 -8.68 2.72
CA LEU A 83 10.30 -8.31 1.45
C LEU A 83 9.25 -7.23 1.65
N ALA A 84 9.14 -6.37 0.66
CA ALA A 84 7.99 -5.50 0.47
C ALA A 84 7.26 -5.89 -0.81
N PHE A 85 5.95 -5.72 -0.80
CA PHE A 85 5.07 -6.05 -1.91
C PHE A 85 4.40 -4.77 -2.40
N GLU A 86 4.44 -4.54 -3.70
CA GLU A 86 3.76 -3.45 -4.39
C GLU A 86 2.73 -4.03 -5.34
N TYR A 87 1.56 -3.40 -5.42
CA TYR A 87 0.47 -3.81 -6.29
C TYR A 87 -0.11 -2.63 -7.06
N ARG A 88 -0.60 -2.93 -8.26
CA ARG A 88 -1.38 -1.99 -9.07
C ARG A 88 -2.46 -2.72 -9.85
N VAL A 89 -3.67 -2.21 -9.79
CA VAL A 89 -4.78 -2.70 -10.59
C VAL A 89 -5.01 -1.76 -11.75
N GLN A 90 -5.02 -2.30 -12.97
CA GLN A 90 -5.40 -1.57 -14.17
C GLN A 90 -6.63 -2.24 -14.77
N ALA A 91 -7.76 -1.53 -14.79
CA ALA A 91 -8.98 -2.03 -15.40
C ALA A 91 -8.90 -1.96 -16.93
N ASP A 92 -9.47 -2.95 -17.62
CA ASP A 92 -9.56 -2.91 -19.07
C ASP A 92 -10.41 -1.71 -19.52
N ALA A 93 -10.11 -1.17 -20.70
CA ALA A 93 -10.94 -0.12 -21.32
C ALA A 93 -12.37 -0.60 -21.63
N GLY A 94 -12.58 -1.91 -21.76
CA GLY A 94 -13.89 -2.54 -21.94
C GLY A 94 -14.52 -3.07 -20.64
N ASN A 95 -13.90 -2.81 -19.49
CA ASN A 95 -14.40 -3.28 -18.20
C ASN A 95 -15.81 -2.71 -17.94
N THR A 96 -16.73 -3.57 -17.51
CA THR A 96 -18.15 -3.21 -17.36
C THR A 96 -18.56 -2.97 -15.90
N GLN A 97 -17.67 -3.23 -14.95
CA GLN A 97 -17.93 -3.03 -13.53
C GLN A 97 -16.76 -2.35 -12.86
N ALA A 98 -17.02 -1.26 -12.16
CA ALA A 98 -15.98 -0.58 -11.42
C ALA A 98 -15.46 -1.47 -10.29
N ILE A 99 -14.14 -1.41 -10.03
CA ILE A 99 -13.46 -2.16 -8.99
C ILE A 99 -13.56 -1.35 -7.69
N GLU A 100 -14.09 -1.97 -6.64
CA GLU A 100 -14.35 -1.32 -5.34
C GLU A 100 -13.30 -1.68 -4.30
N HIS A 101 -12.81 -2.94 -4.30
CA HIS A 101 -11.74 -3.37 -3.41
C HIS A 101 -10.93 -4.54 -3.96
N ILE A 102 -9.84 -4.84 -3.28
CA ILE A 102 -9.05 -6.04 -3.46
C ILE A 102 -8.68 -6.68 -2.11
N MET A 103 -8.92 -7.99 -2.00
CA MET A 103 -8.30 -8.86 -1.00
C MET A 103 -7.01 -9.44 -1.58
N LEU A 104 -5.87 -9.19 -0.94
CA LEU A 104 -4.57 -9.61 -1.46
C LEU A 104 -4.35 -11.11 -1.23
N GLY A 105 -3.92 -11.81 -2.28
CA GLY A 105 -3.57 -13.23 -2.21
C GLY A 105 -2.23 -13.47 -1.52
N GLY A 106 -2.07 -14.61 -0.86
CA GLY A 106 -0.82 -15.04 -0.22
C GLY A 106 -1.03 -15.59 1.18
N ALA A 107 0.02 -16.18 1.75
CA ALA A 107 0.05 -16.65 3.13
C ALA A 107 0.35 -15.49 4.09
N TRP A 108 -0.59 -14.55 4.19
CA TRP A 108 -0.49 -13.37 5.04
C TRP A 108 -0.68 -13.66 6.53
N GLU A 109 -1.18 -14.84 6.86
CA GLU A 109 -1.29 -15.31 8.25
C GLU A 109 0.11 -15.35 8.88
N GLY A 110 0.28 -14.63 9.99
CA GLY A 110 1.56 -14.53 10.71
C GLY A 110 2.59 -13.57 10.13
N VAL A 111 2.34 -12.96 8.96
CA VAL A 111 3.19 -11.89 8.40
C VAL A 111 2.89 -10.58 9.13
N ILE A 112 3.94 -9.88 9.55
CA ILE A 112 3.85 -8.52 10.10
C ILE A 112 3.87 -7.53 8.94
N VAL A 113 2.92 -6.60 8.94
CA VAL A 113 2.91 -5.44 8.03
C VAL A 113 3.40 -4.25 8.85
N GLY A 114 4.66 -3.88 8.66
CA GLY A 114 5.33 -2.82 9.41
C GLY A 114 4.92 -1.41 8.96
N ASP A 115 4.67 -1.24 7.66
CA ASP A 115 4.08 -0.05 7.06
C ASP A 115 3.26 -0.44 5.82
N ALA A 116 2.32 0.43 5.44
CA ALA A 116 1.52 0.32 4.24
C ALA A 116 1.23 1.71 3.68
N GLY A 117 1.11 1.83 2.37
CA GLY A 117 0.79 3.12 1.75
C GLY A 117 0.28 3.07 0.32
N ALA A 118 -0.07 4.25 -0.18
CA ALA A 118 -0.44 4.52 -1.58
C ALA A 118 0.18 5.84 -2.06
N ASP A 119 0.56 5.95 -3.34
CA ASP A 119 1.40 7.06 -3.82
C ASP A 119 0.66 8.10 -4.67
N ALA A 120 -0.67 8.06 -4.74
CA ALA A 120 -1.49 8.97 -5.55
C ALA A 120 -1.11 9.02 -7.04
N SER A 121 -0.41 8.00 -7.57
CA SER A 121 0.02 7.97 -8.97
C SER A 121 -1.01 7.39 -9.94
N GLY A 122 -2.20 7.03 -9.43
CA GLY A 122 -3.27 6.42 -10.19
C GLY A 122 -4.13 7.42 -10.96
N LEU A 123 -5.17 6.87 -11.55
CA LEU A 123 -6.26 7.58 -12.21
C LEU A 123 -7.55 6.79 -11.96
N SER A 124 -8.52 7.41 -11.30
CA SER A 124 -9.78 6.75 -10.94
C SER A 124 -11.00 7.63 -11.22
N GLY A 125 -12.17 7.05 -11.01
CA GLY A 125 -13.44 7.77 -11.00
C GLY A 125 -14.16 7.80 -12.34
N SER A 126 -13.64 7.20 -13.41
CA SER A 126 -14.34 7.19 -14.71
C SER A 126 -15.61 6.34 -14.69
N GLY A 127 -15.67 5.34 -13.80
CA GLY A 127 -16.84 4.50 -13.56
C GLY A 127 -17.77 5.01 -12.47
N ASP A 128 -17.37 6.06 -11.74
CA ASP A 128 -18.08 6.60 -10.59
C ASP A 128 -18.47 8.06 -10.83
N GLY A 129 -19.76 8.28 -11.08
CA GLY A 129 -20.32 9.61 -11.36
C GLY A 129 -20.25 10.59 -10.18
N LEU A 130 -19.89 10.13 -8.98
CA LEU A 130 -19.76 10.93 -7.76
C LEU A 130 -18.42 10.70 -7.06
N SER A 131 -17.36 10.37 -7.80
CA SER A 131 -16.03 10.16 -7.22
C SER A 131 -15.52 11.39 -6.45
N GLU A 132 -15.08 11.15 -5.21
CA GLU A 132 -14.51 12.18 -4.32
C GLU A 132 -13.04 12.44 -4.67
N TRP A 133 -12.31 11.43 -5.15
CA TRP A 133 -10.91 11.56 -5.57
C TRP A 133 -10.62 10.88 -6.92
N PHE A 134 -9.60 11.39 -7.62
CA PHE A 134 -9.22 10.95 -8.97
C PHE A 134 -7.82 10.31 -9.02
N ASP A 135 -7.14 10.19 -7.89
CA ASP A 135 -5.76 9.71 -7.79
C ASP A 135 -5.62 8.19 -7.71
N GLY A 136 -6.74 7.46 -7.67
CA GLY A 136 -6.75 6.00 -7.58
C GLY A 136 -6.24 5.44 -6.26
N ASP A 137 -6.10 6.25 -5.22
CA ASP A 137 -5.76 5.75 -3.89
C ASP A 137 -6.94 5.02 -3.24
N PRO A 138 -6.67 3.99 -2.42
CA PRO A 138 -7.70 3.39 -1.57
C PRO A 138 -8.24 4.38 -0.54
N TYR A 139 -9.54 4.32 -0.23
CA TYR A 139 -10.13 4.98 0.94
C TYR A 139 -9.44 4.51 2.23
N PHE A 140 -9.26 3.19 2.36
CA PHE A 140 -8.48 2.59 3.43
C PHE A 140 -7.77 1.33 2.96
N MET A 141 -6.77 0.95 3.75
CA MET A 141 -6.19 -0.38 3.75
C MET A 141 -6.43 -1.02 5.11
N SER A 142 -6.76 -2.30 5.14
CA SER A 142 -7.04 -3.01 6.38
C SER A 142 -6.40 -4.38 6.40
N ARG A 143 -6.39 -5.02 7.57
CA ARG A 143 -6.12 -6.46 7.69
C ARG A 143 -7.32 -7.15 8.29
N LEU A 144 -7.78 -8.22 7.64
CA LEU A 144 -8.80 -9.10 8.18
C LEU A 144 -8.30 -9.83 9.45
N LEU A 145 -9.19 -10.54 10.15
CA LEU A 145 -8.85 -11.25 11.38
C LEU A 145 -7.87 -12.40 11.14
N GLU A 146 -7.94 -13.03 9.97
CA GLU A 146 -6.96 -14.01 9.48
C GLU A 146 -5.64 -13.37 9.00
N GLY A 147 -5.56 -12.04 8.98
CA GLY A 147 -4.35 -11.29 8.63
C GLY A 147 -4.25 -10.86 7.17
N THR A 148 -5.16 -11.30 6.30
CA THR A 148 -5.21 -10.93 4.88
C THR A 148 -5.37 -9.42 4.70
N PRO A 149 -4.46 -8.74 3.97
CA PRO A 149 -4.60 -7.33 3.67
C PRO A 149 -5.71 -7.07 2.64
N ILE A 150 -6.37 -5.92 2.79
CA ILE A 150 -7.37 -5.39 1.86
C ILE A 150 -6.99 -3.97 1.51
N ALA A 151 -7.18 -3.57 0.26
CA ALA A 151 -7.28 -2.18 -0.14
C ALA A 151 -8.68 -1.92 -0.71
N GLN A 152 -9.38 -0.92 -0.19
CA GLN A 152 -10.74 -0.58 -0.58
C GLN A 152 -10.80 0.88 -1.03
N TRP A 153 -11.26 1.12 -2.26
CA TRP A 153 -11.31 2.44 -2.88
C TRP A 153 -12.58 3.22 -2.56
N GLU A 154 -13.69 2.54 -2.28
CA GLU A 154 -14.96 3.19 -1.97
C GLU A 154 -15.65 2.51 -0.78
N LEU A 155 -16.22 3.33 0.12
CA LEU A 155 -17.09 2.86 1.20
C LEU A 155 -18.20 3.88 1.44
N SER A 156 -19.44 3.45 1.30
CA SER A 156 -20.63 4.25 1.63
C SER A 156 -20.68 5.59 0.88
N GLY A 157 -20.28 5.60 -0.40
CA GLY A 157 -20.24 6.81 -1.24
C GLY A 157 -19.10 7.77 -0.95
N LEU A 158 -18.20 7.45 -0.01
CA LEU A 158 -16.91 8.12 0.14
C LEU A 158 -15.85 7.29 -0.55
N GLY A 159 -15.15 7.86 -1.52
CA GLY A 159 -14.39 6.97 -2.37
C GLY A 159 -13.99 7.50 -3.73
N SER A 160 -13.36 6.58 -4.43
CA SER A 160 -13.50 6.44 -5.86
C SER A 160 -13.72 4.98 -6.18
N GLN A 161 -14.27 4.69 -7.35
CA GLN A 161 -14.18 3.35 -7.94
C GLN A 161 -13.18 3.35 -9.10
N LEU A 162 -12.58 2.21 -9.43
CA LEU A 162 -11.74 2.07 -10.63
C LEU A 162 -12.61 1.58 -11.79
N GLY A 163 -13.05 2.51 -12.64
CA GLY A 163 -13.88 2.26 -13.81
C GLY A 163 -13.12 1.70 -15.01
N ALA A 164 -13.73 1.78 -16.18
CA ALA A 164 -13.14 1.27 -17.42
C ALA A 164 -11.92 2.08 -17.83
N GLY A 165 -10.76 1.42 -17.99
CA GLY A 165 -9.49 2.06 -18.33
C GLY A 165 -8.81 2.81 -17.17
N ASP A 166 -9.41 2.81 -15.98
CA ASP A 166 -8.81 3.38 -14.77
C ASP A 166 -7.64 2.53 -14.29
N MET A 167 -6.81 3.14 -13.44
CA MET A 167 -5.64 2.53 -12.85
C MET A 167 -5.52 2.96 -11.39
N SER A 168 -5.37 2.02 -10.47
CA SER A 168 -5.12 2.37 -9.07
C SER A 168 -3.80 3.14 -8.92
N ALA A 169 -3.65 3.85 -7.80
CA ALA A 169 -2.33 4.21 -7.30
C ALA A 169 -1.51 2.95 -7.04
N LEU A 170 -0.19 3.11 -6.93
CA LEU A 170 0.65 2.03 -6.42
C LEU A 170 0.35 1.89 -4.95
N ILE A 171 -0.08 0.70 -4.53
CA ILE A 171 -0.24 0.36 -3.11
C ILE A 171 0.92 -0.52 -2.68
N TRP A 172 1.42 -0.37 -1.46
CA TRP A 172 2.52 -1.20 -0.96
C TRP A 172 2.33 -1.64 0.48
N LEU A 173 3.02 -2.73 0.80
CA LEU A 173 3.14 -3.31 2.14
C LEU A 173 4.62 -3.60 2.43
N GLU A 174 5.17 -2.98 3.47
CA GLU A 174 6.47 -3.35 4.04
C GLU A 174 6.27 -4.45 5.08
N THR A 175 6.95 -5.59 4.92
CA THR A 175 6.65 -6.80 5.69
C THR A 175 7.89 -7.43 6.30
N ASP A 176 7.70 -8.41 7.17
CA ASP A 176 8.77 -9.30 7.63
C ASP A 176 8.90 -10.60 6.80
N ALA A 177 8.08 -10.78 5.76
CA ALA A 177 8.13 -11.97 4.93
C ALA A 177 9.49 -12.10 4.21
N THR A 178 9.99 -13.31 4.07
CA THR A 178 11.29 -13.60 3.44
C THR A 178 11.19 -14.41 2.15
N GLN A 179 9.97 -14.83 1.80
CA GLN A 179 9.69 -15.66 0.64
C GLN A 179 8.41 -15.18 -0.05
N TRP A 180 8.33 -15.42 -1.36
CA TRP A 180 7.21 -15.04 -2.20
C TRP A 180 6.89 -16.15 -3.21
N ALA A 181 5.65 -16.18 -3.69
CA ALA A 181 5.22 -16.96 -4.83
C ALA A 181 4.08 -16.26 -5.57
N LEU A 182 3.76 -16.76 -6.76
CA LEU A 182 2.50 -16.43 -7.42
C LEU A 182 1.34 -16.99 -6.57
N SER A 183 0.38 -16.13 -6.30
CA SER A 183 -0.84 -16.39 -5.54
C SER A 183 -2.04 -15.83 -6.30
N THR A 184 -3.21 -15.86 -5.67
CA THR A 184 -4.45 -15.34 -6.23
C THR A 184 -5.14 -14.51 -5.16
N GLY A 185 -5.35 -13.23 -5.45
CA GLY A 185 -6.22 -12.38 -4.68
C GLY A 185 -7.58 -12.24 -5.34
N THR A 186 -8.50 -11.61 -4.63
CA THR A 186 -9.89 -11.47 -5.06
C THR A 186 -10.20 -9.98 -5.23
N LEU A 187 -10.56 -9.60 -6.45
CA LEU A 187 -11.09 -8.29 -6.77
C LEU A 187 -12.60 -8.35 -6.72
N ARG A 188 -13.22 -7.34 -6.12
CA ARG A 188 -14.68 -7.18 -6.15
C ARG A 188 -15.04 -5.97 -6.99
N GLY A 189 -15.94 -6.17 -7.93
CA GLY A 189 -16.58 -5.09 -8.66
C GLY A 189 -18.02 -4.86 -8.22
N GLY A 190 -18.59 -3.73 -8.65
CA GLY A 190 -19.95 -3.28 -8.37
C GLY A 190 -20.94 -4.40 -8.03
N GLY A 191 -21.40 -4.43 -6.77
CA GLY A 191 -22.31 -5.46 -6.26
C GLY A 191 -21.59 -6.63 -5.58
N THR A 192 -21.85 -7.88 -6.02
CA THR A 192 -21.31 -9.11 -5.41
C THR A 192 -20.41 -9.92 -6.36
N ASN A 193 -19.97 -9.32 -7.45
CA ASN A 193 -19.15 -10.04 -8.42
C ASN A 193 -17.68 -10.00 -7.98
N GLU A 194 -17.11 -11.19 -7.88
CA GLU A 194 -15.72 -11.39 -7.49
C GLU A 194 -14.97 -12.07 -8.61
N VAL A 195 -13.75 -11.60 -8.87
CA VAL A 195 -12.84 -12.20 -9.84
C VAL A 195 -11.49 -12.45 -9.21
N ASN A 196 -10.85 -13.52 -9.65
CA ASN A 196 -9.53 -13.90 -9.20
C ASN A 196 -8.47 -13.16 -10.00
N ALA A 197 -7.56 -12.48 -9.31
CA ALA A 197 -6.41 -11.81 -9.89
C ALA A 197 -5.11 -12.51 -9.49
N PRO A 198 -4.33 -13.04 -10.45
CA PRO A 198 -3.00 -13.56 -10.13
C PRO A 198 -2.09 -12.42 -9.68
N MET A 199 -1.32 -12.65 -8.61
CA MET A 199 -0.39 -11.65 -8.06
C MET A 199 0.70 -12.31 -7.23
N LEU A 200 1.80 -11.60 -6.99
CA LEU A 200 2.84 -12.06 -6.08
C LEU A 200 2.42 -11.82 -4.63
N GLY A 201 2.58 -12.81 -3.77
CA GLY A 201 2.31 -12.71 -2.33
C GLY A 201 3.27 -13.56 -1.51
N PRO A 202 3.26 -13.43 -0.17
CA PRO A 202 4.10 -14.24 0.71
C PRO A 202 3.70 -15.72 0.64
N THR A 203 4.67 -16.63 0.76
CA THR A 203 4.42 -18.09 0.81
C THR A 203 4.27 -18.63 2.22
N SER A 204 4.85 -17.96 3.19
CA SER A 204 4.75 -18.29 4.60
C SER A 204 5.17 -17.09 5.43
N ALA A 205 4.65 -17.00 6.65
CA ALA A 205 5.30 -16.22 7.69
C ALA A 205 6.75 -16.71 7.88
N PRO A 206 7.67 -15.84 8.29
CA PRO A 206 8.98 -16.29 8.76
C PRO A 206 8.78 -17.41 9.78
N ALA A 207 9.57 -18.48 9.69
CA ALA A 207 9.63 -19.46 10.77
C ALA A 207 9.80 -18.69 12.08
N PRO A 208 9.15 -19.06 13.20
CA PRO A 208 9.33 -18.41 14.51
C PRO A 208 10.78 -18.53 14.98
N GLY A 209 11.65 -17.72 14.39
CA GLY A 209 13.08 -17.74 14.51
C GLY A 209 13.44 -16.56 15.36
N VAL A 210 13.49 -16.80 16.68
CA VAL A 210 14.12 -15.91 17.67
C VAL A 210 13.91 -14.43 17.33
N MET A 211 12.70 -13.92 17.54
CA MET A 211 12.46 -12.48 17.66
C MET A 211 13.25 -11.98 18.88
N GLY A 212 14.55 -11.83 18.70
CA GLY A 212 15.46 -11.18 19.62
C GLY A 212 15.11 -9.71 19.61
N ALA A 213 14.17 -9.33 20.47
CA ALA A 213 14.04 -7.99 21.05
C ALA A 213 14.30 -6.81 20.07
N LEU A 214 13.62 -6.76 18.92
CA LEU A 214 13.57 -5.54 18.11
C LEU A 214 12.44 -4.62 18.62
N LEU A 215 12.42 -4.35 19.92
CA LEU A 215 11.55 -3.35 20.56
C LEU A 215 12.33 -2.22 21.26
N ILE A 216 13.64 -2.11 21.03
CA ILE A 216 14.45 -1.02 21.61
C ILE A 216 15.31 -0.40 20.51
N GLY A 217 14.83 0.69 19.90
CA GLY A 217 15.62 1.37 18.88
C GLY A 217 15.18 2.78 18.46
N VAL A 218 13.98 3.24 18.80
CA VAL A 218 13.51 4.58 18.37
C VAL A 218 13.73 5.67 19.44
N GLY A 219 14.41 5.38 20.56
CA GLY A 219 14.38 6.27 21.73
C GLY A 219 15.63 7.07 22.14
N LEU A 220 16.86 6.80 21.65
CA LEU A 220 18.07 7.28 22.37
C LEU A 220 19.23 7.84 21.53
N TRP A 221 18.97 8.45 20.38
CA TRP A 221 19.99 9.19 19.62
C TRP A 221 19.81 10.72 19.66
N GLY A 222 19.49 11.26 20.84
CA GLY A 222 19.15 12.68 20.99
C GLY A 222 19.54 13.33 22.32
N ALA A 223 20.63 12.93 22.99
CA ALA A 223 21.14 13.69 24.14
C ALA A 223 22.63 13.45 24.42
N ARG A 224 23.53 13.99 23.58
CA ARG A 224 24.90 14.28 24.03
C ARG A 224 25.50 15.46 23.27
N ARG A 225 25.90 16.48 24.05
CA ARG A 225 26.51 17.81 23.73
C ARG A 225 25.46 18.91 23.84
N ARG A 226 25.56 19.83 24.81
CA ARG A 226 26.70 20.72 25.03
C ARG A 226 26.95 21.01 26.52
N ARG A 227 28.23 21.05 26.88
CA ARG A 227 28.79 22.04 27.82
C ARG A 227 28.96 23.34 27.05
#